data_AF-A0A2S6R986-F1
#
_entry.id   AF-A0A2S6R986-F1
#
_cell.length_a   1.000
_cell.length_b   1.000
_cell.length_c   1.000
_cell.angle_alpha   90.00
_cell.angle_beta   90.00
_cell.angle_gamma   90.00
#
_symmetry.space_group_name_H-M   'P 1'
#
loop_
_entity.id
_entity.type
_entity.pdbx_description
1 polymer ?
#
loop_
_entity_poly.entity_id
_entity_poly.type
_entity_poly.pdbx_seq_one_letter_code
_entity_poly.pdbx_strand_id
1 'polypeptide(L)'
;TRLENEKVAKGAGLASNVLQSKARLAGARSTRVKFEGDLAIAKNRFFNVFRELPDIYSTFSDPNLPINLLPTTEEQAIEIARENNIALKISNLNLKNSKTKIKQSKSKFLPSLKAIAQYKNKRNVSGIEGTEIDHTYKLEMNYPISIGGPSGFFYKENADYKASMNDYMMAKYNHDQLERNLEESVRNSWQTKNIAKQNYDFLENQANISGEFFDLAMKEVKLGNRQLIDILSSETAFINSKSAAENAKTEYKLAVYQLLFAIGILDEKVFKDNLSIKKKNNKIISKTIKNKSKLTNNNKKKVKVGIEKKITSLTDKKTLKTKKENKEISIYNEDANKAKAKNIDYKEKNNREPIALINKKVTILEDSTSDTKPSVLFTASKISAASLKENDTYKKIKNTKTYKIQLGAFGKLANAERLLNELISMEFELVKLIIDEDSSAGLFKIRSIENFSKKQAQNICFNLKSIDINCILSKFDNPI
;
A
#
# COMPACT_ATOMS: atom_id res chain seq x y z
N THR A 1 -1.37 -38.99 22.84
CA THR A 1 -0.92 -40.24 22.16
C THR A 1 -0.81 -41.43 23.11
N ARG A 2 -0.22 -41.27 24.31
CA ARG A 2 -0.05 -42.39 25.28
C ARG A 2 -1.36 -43.10 25.64
N LEU A 3 -2.43 -42.34 25.82
CA LEU A 3 -3.77 -42.85 26.15
C LEU A 3 -4.35 -43.77 25.06
N GLU A 4 -4.16 -43.42 23.78
CA GLU A 4 -4.60 -44.25 22.65
C GLU A 4 -3.68 -45.46 22.43
N ASN A 5 -2.36 -45.31 22.64
CA ASN A 5 -1.43 -46.44 22.64
C ASN A 5 -1.80 -47.49 23.70
N GLU A 6 -2.16 -47.06 24.91
CA GLU A 6 -2.58 -47.97 25.97
C GLU A 6 -3.91 -48.67 25.67
N LYS A 7 -4.87 -47.99 25.01
CA LYS A 7 -6.10 -48.63 24.55
C LYS A 7 -5.83 -49.70 23.49
N VAL A 8 -4.96 -49.43 22.52
CA VAL A 8 -4.54 -50.41 21.51
C VAL A 8 -3.83 -51.60 22.16
N ALA A 9 -2.92 -51.36 23.11
CA ALA A 9 -2.22 -52.43 23.83
C ALA A 9 -3.17 -53.32 24.64
N LYS A 10 -4.29 -52.78 25.13
CA LYS A 10 -5.35 -53.51 25.82
C LYS A 10 -6.38 -54.15 24.87
N GLY A 11 -6.18 -54.09 23.55
CA GLY A 11 -7.09 -54.65 22.54
C GLY A 11 -8.38 -53.86 22.31
N ALA A 12 -8.56 -52.73 22.99
CA ALA A 12 -9.77 -51.89 22.94
C ALA A 12 -9.63 -50.66 22.03
N GLY A 13 -8.52 -50.51 21.31
CA GLY A 13 -8.21 -49.35 20.49
C GLY A 13 -7.87 -49.71 19.03
N LEU A 14 -8.06 -48.76 18.13
CA LEU A 14 -7.74 -48.89 16.70
C LEU A 14 -6.34 -48.31 16.41
N ALA A 15 -5.52 -49.05 15.66
CA ALA A 15 -4.19 -48.56 15.23
C ALA A 15 -4.27 -47.28 14.36
N SER A 16 -5.36 -47.11 13.61
CA SER A 16 -5.64 -45.88 12.84
C SER A 16 -5.75 -44.64 13.72
N ASN A 17 -6.39 -44.74 14.89
CA ASN A 17 -6.54 -43.62 15.84
C ASN A 17 -5.20 -43.20 16.44
N VAL A 18 -4.29 -44.16 16.66
CA VAL A 18 -2.91 -43.89 17.09
C VAL A 18 -2.16 -43.11 16.01
N LEU A 19 -2.24 -43.55 14.74
CA LEU A 19 -1.60 -42.86 13.62
C LEU A 19 -2.15 -41.45 13.45
N GLN A 20 -3.47 -41.27 13.51
CA GLN A 20 -4.10 -39.95 13.42
C GLN A 20 -3.66 -39.03 14.57
N SER A 21 -3.60 -39.55 15.80
CA SER A 21 -3.10 -38.79 16.96
C SER A 21 -1.63 -38.39 16.80
N LYS A 22 -0.79 -39.27 16.26
CA LYS A 22 0.62 -38.98 15.97
C LYS A 22 0.76 -37.91 14.88
N ALA A 23 -0.05 -37.99 13.82
CA ALA A 23 -0.07 -36.98 12.76
C ALA A 23 -0.45 -35.58 13.30
N ARG A 24 -1.47 -35.50 14.15
CA ARG A 24 -1.87 -34.24 14.81
C ARG A 24 -0.77 -33.66 15.70
N LEU A 25 -0.11 -34.52 16.49
CA LEU A 25 1.04 -34.11 17.31
C LEU A 25 2.20 -33.58 16.45
N ALA A 26 2.50 -34.22 15.32
CA ALA A 26 3.53 -33.75 14.38
C ALA A 26 3.17 -32.39 13.79
N GLY A 27 1.91 -32.18 13.40
CA GLY A 27 1.41 -30.88 12.92
C GLY A 27 1.50 -29.77 13.98
N ALA A 28 1.14 -30.07 15.22
CA ALA A 28 1.27 -29.12 16.34
C ALA A 28 2.74 -28.75 16.61
N ARG A 29 3.65 -29.73 16.55
CA ARG A 29 5.09 -29.51 16.68
C ARG A 29 5.64 -28.62 15.57
N SER A 30 5.24 -28.87 14.32
CA SER A 30 5.61 -28.03 13.17
C SER A 30 5.14 -26.57 13.36
N THR A 31 3.90 -26.39 13.80
CA THR A 31 3.31 -25.07 14.08
C THR A 31 4.06 -24.34 15.20
N ARG A 32 4.45 -25.06 16.26
CA ARG A 32 5.27 -24.51 17.34
C ARG A 32 6.62 -23.99 16.82
N VAL A 33 7.33 -24.78 16.00
CA VAL A 33 8.61 -24.37 15.40
C VAL A 33 8.44 -23.10 14.56
N LYS A 34 7.35 -22.99 13.79
CA LYS A 34 7.01 -21.78 13.05
C LYS A 34 6.88 -20.56 13.97
N PHE A 35 6.10 -20.66 15.05
CA PHE A 35 5.92 -19.55 15.99
C PHE A 35 7.21 -19.19 16.74
N GLU A 36 8.07 -20.16 17.07
CA GLU A 36 9.40 -19.90 17.63
C GLU A 36 10.28 -19.13 16.63
N GLY A 37 10.20 -19.46 15.35
CA GLY A 37 10.86 -18.72 14.26
C GLY A 37 10.32 -17.30 14.10
N ASP A 38 9.00 -17.13 14.06
CA ASP A 38 8.35 -15.81 13.96
C ASP A 38 8.74 -14.91 15.15
N LEU A 39 8.83 -15.48 16.36
CA LEU A 39 9.34 -14.79 17.54
C LEU A 39 10.80 -14.37 17.40
N ALA A 40 11.67 -15.23 16.85
CA ALA A 40 13.07 -14.89 16.61
C ALA A 40 13.21 -13.74 15.60
N ILE A 41 12.42 -13.75 14.52
CA ILE A 41 12.38 -12.66 13.52
C ILE A 41 11.88 -11.36 14.18
N ALA A 42 10.84 -11.44 15.01
CA ALA A 42 10.32 -10.28 15.74
C ALA A 42 11.35 -9.69 16.71
N LYS A 43 12.13 -10.52 17.42
CA LYS A 43 13.24 -10.08 18.28
C LYS A 43 14.33 -9.37 17.48
N ASN A 44 14.72 -9.89 16.32
CA ASN A 44 15.69 -9.25 15.45
C ASN A 44 15.20 -7.89 14.95
N ARG A 45 13.91 -7.79 14.58
CA ARG A 45 13.29 -6.51 14.20
C ARG A 45 13.27 -5.52 15.37
N PHE A 46 12.93 -5.98 16.58
CA PHE A 46 12.96 -5.16 17.79
C PHE A 46 14.37 -4.61 18.05
N PHE A 47 15.38 -5.46 18.00
CA PHE A 47 16.78 -5.06 18.16
C PHE A 47 17.23 -4.06 17.07
N ASN A 48 16.78 -4.22 15.83
CA ASN A 48 17.12 -3.25 14.77
C ASN A 48 16.57 -1.84 15.05
N VAL A 49 15.40 -1.75 15.69
CA VAL A 49 14.75 -0.46 16.01
C VAL A 49 15.30 0.13 17.30
N PHE A 50 15.40 -0.66 18.37
CA PHE A 50 15.73 -0.16 19.72
C PHE A 50 17.19 -0.34 20.11
N ARG A 51 17.95 -1.15 19.36
CA ARG A 51 19.36 -1.50 19.63
C ARG A 51 19.62 -2.17 20.98
N GLU A 52 18.57 -2.56 21.69
CA GLU A 52 18.63 -3.29 22.95
C GLU A 52 17.61 -4.44 22.91
N LEU A 53 17.95 -5.55 23.56
CA LEU A 53 17.01 -6.65 23.79
C LEU A 53 16.58 -6.62 25.26
N PRO A 54 15.28 -6.77 25.56
CA PRO A 54 14.83 -6.85 26.95
C PRO A 54 15.27 -8.17 27.57
N ASP A 55 15.75 -8.12 28.82
CA ASP A 55 16.08 -9.32 29.59
C ASP A 55 14.83 -10.19 29.83
N ILE A 56 13.66 -9.56 29.98
CA ILE A 56 12.39 -10.22 30.30
C ILE A 56 11.26 -9.65 29.44
N TYR A 57 10.82 -10.43 28.45
CA TYR A 57 9.68 -10.08 27.58
C TYR A 57 8.33 -10.07 28.31
N SER A 58 8.20 -10.75 29.46
CA SER A 58 6.96 -10.73 30.25
C SER A 58 6.68 -9.37 30.92
N THR A 59 7.66 -8.46 30.92
CA THR A 59 7.49 -7.08 31.39
C THR A 59 6.75 -6.20 30.36
N PHE A 60 6.57 -6.68 29.12
CA PHE A 60 5.89 -5.92 28.08
C PHE A 60 4.41 -5.80 28.41
N SER A 61 3.98 -4.56 28.63
CA SER A 61 2.56 -4.21 28.67
C SER A 61 2.12 -3.82 27.27
N ASP A 62 0.93 -4.28 26.90
CA ASP A 62 0.23 -3.74 25.74
C ASP A 62 0.13 -2.20 25.85
N PRO A 63 0.47 -1.45 24.79
CA PRO A 63 0.28 0.00 24.79
C PRO A 63 -1.21 0.33 24.78
N ASN A 64 -1.62 1.30 25.61
CA ASN A 64 -3.02 1.72 25.68
C ASN A 64 -3.44 2.36 24.36
N LEU A 65 -4.57 1.91 23.79
CA LEU A 65 -5.09 2.48 22.56
C LEU A 65 -5.71 3.85 22.85
N PRO A 66 -5.25 4.93 22.19
CA PRO A 66 -5.79 6.27 22.37
C PRO A 66 -7.10 6.45 21.59
N ILE A 67 -8.14 5.68 21.96
CA ILE A 67 -9.44 5.68 21.25
C ILE A 67 -10.07 7.08 21.28
N ASN A 68 -9.84 7.84 22.35
CA ASN A 68 -10.38 9.20 22.52
C ASN A 68 -9.81 10.23 21.54
N LEU A 69 -8.64 9.95 20.94
CA LEU A 69 -7.96 10.82 19.97
C LEU A 69 -8.38 10.48 18.53
N LEU A 70 -9.16 9.41 18.33
CA LEU A 70 -9.61 9.03 17.00
C LEU A 70 -10.73 9.97 16.52
N PRO A 71 -10.67 10.41 15.25
CA PRO A 71 -11.76 11.16 14.66
C PRO A 71 -13.04 10.32 14.60
N THR A 72 -14.18 11.00 14.70
CA THR A 72 -15.51 10.36 14.70
C THR A 72 -15.97 9.97 13.30
N THR A 73 -15.56 10.74 12.29
CA THR A 73 -15.91 10.54 10.88
C THR A 73 -14.67 10.51 9.99
N GLU A 74 -14.82 9.94 8.80
CA GLU A 74 -13.76 9.89 7.78
C GLU A 74 -13.38 11.31 7.32
N GLU A 75 -14.37 12.18 7.13
CA GLU A 75 -14.19 13.56 6.72
C GLU A 75 -13.38 14.36 7.75
N GLN A 76 -13.68 14.15 9.04
CA GLN A 76 -12.93 14.77 10.13
C GLN A 76 -11.47 14.30 10.14
N ALA A 77 -11.22 13.02 9.82
CA ALA A 77 -9.85 12.49 9.70
C ALA A 77 -9.07 13.20 8.59
N ILE A 78 -9.70 13.45 7.45
CA ILE A 78 -9.09 14.15 6.31
C ILE A 78 -8.79 15.61 6.65
N GLU A 79 -9.71 16.31 7.32
CA GLU A 79 -9.51 17.69 7.73
C GLU A 79 -8.32 17.83 8.69
N ILE A 80 -8.29 16.99 9.74
CA ILE A 80 -7.16 16.94 10.69
C ILE A 80 -5.85 16.60 9.96
N ALA A 81 -5.88 15.69 8.98
CA ALA A 81 -4.71 15.33 8.19
C ALA A 81 -4.18 16.51 7.38
N ARG A 82 -5.05 17.26 6.68
CA ARG A 82 -4.64 18.43 5.89
C ARG A 82 -3.99 19.51 6.76
N GLU A 83 -4.48 19.70 8.00
CA GLU A 83 -3.91 20.69 8.92
C GLU A 83 -2.59 20.25 9.56
N ASN A 84 -2.47 18.97 9.92
CA ASN A 84 -1.35 18.48 10.72
C ASN A 84 -0.21 17.90 9.90
N ASN A 85 -0.46 17.41 8.69
CA ASN A 85 0.53 16.71 7.89
C ASN A 85 1.78 17.57 7.58
N ILE A 86 2.95 17.05 7.97
CA ILE A 86 4.24 17.74 7.83
C ILE A 86 4.65 17.86 6.36
N ALA A 87 4.41 16.82 5.54
CA ALA A 87 4.77 16.83 4.13
C ALA A 87 3.99 17.89 3.36
N LEU A 88 2.69 18.08 3.67
CA LEU A 88 1.88 19.13 3.07
C LEU A 88 2.35 20.53 3.47
N LYS A 89 2.75 20.72 4.74
CA LYS A 89 3.37 21.98 5.22
C LYS A 89 4.68 22.29 4.49
N ILE A 90 5.56 21.31 4.32
CA ILE A 90 6.81 21.46 3.56
C ILE A 90 6.51 21.80 2.10
N SER A 91 5.54 21.12 1.49
CA SER A 91 5.11 21.38 0.12
C SER A 91 4.58 22.81 -0.07
N ASN A 92 3.79 23.32 0.88
CA ASN A 92 3.33 24.70 0.87
C ASN A 92 4.49 25.71 1.00
N LEU A 93 5.49 25.43 1.84
CA LEU A 93 6.70 26.25 1.91
C LEU A 93 7.48 26.24 0.59
N ASN A 94 7.59 25.08 -0.07
CA ASN A 94 8.22 24.98 -1.39
C ASN A 94 7.46 25.78 -2.46
N LEU A 95 6.12 25.76 -2.43
CA LEU A 95 5.29 26.58 -3.32
C LEU A 95 5.54 28.08 -3.09
N LYS A 96 5.61 28.51 -1.82
CA LYS A 96 5.98 29.90 -1.47
C LYS A 96 7.39 30.24 -1.97
N ASN A 97 8.36 29.34 -1.80
CA ASN A 97 9.72 29.52 -2.28
C ASN A 97 9.76 29.65 -3.81
N SER A 98 9.07 28.80 -4.57
CA SER A 98 8.98 28.93 -6.03
C SER A 98 8.31 30.24 -6.45
N LYS A 99 7.30 30.71 -5.72
CA LYS A 99 6.70 32.03 -5.96
C LYS A 99 7.68 33.18 -5.70
N THR A 100 8.54 33.06 -4.68
CA THR A 100 9.61 34.05 -4.46
C THR A 100 10.70 34.00 -5.53
N LYS A 101 11.03 32.82 -6.07
CA LYS A 101 11.94 32.69 -7.22
C LYS A 101 11.40 33.41 -8.45
N ILE A 102 10.10 33.37 -8.72
CA ILE A 102 9.49 34.18 -9.80
C ILE A 102 9.75 35.67 -9.56
N LYS A 103 9.53 36.17 -8.33
CA LYS A 103 9.81 37.58 -7.99
C LYS A 103 11.29 37.92 -8.15
N GLN A 104 12.19 37.02 -7.74
CA GLN A 104 13.63 37.16 -7.92
C GLN A 104 14.00 37.25 -9.41
N SER A 105 13.47 36.36 -10.24
CA SER A 105 13.69 36.41 -11.69
C SER A 105 13.10 37.68 -12.31
N LYS A 106 11.96 38.17 -11.81
CA LYS A 106 11.38 39.45 -12.23
C LYS A 106 12.25 40.66 -11.80
N SER A 107 12.97 40.57 -10.67
CA SER A 107 13.85 41.65 -10.23
C SER A 107 15.04 41.89 -11.14
N LYS A 108 15.43 40.90 -11.96
CA LYS A 108 16.51 41.04 -12.95
C LYS A 108 16.19 42.06 -14.06
N PHE A 109 14.91 42.42 -14.23
CA PHE A 109 14.48 43.47 -15.16
C PHE A 109 14.49 44.89 -14.56
N LEU A 110 14.81 45.02 -13.26
CA LEU A 110 14.87 46.30 -12.56
C LEU A 110 16.33 46.78 -12.45
N PRO A 111 16.57 48.10 -12.29
CA PRO A 111 17.91 48.61 -12.06
C PRO A 111 18.46 48.10 -10.72
N SER A 112 19.73 47.70 -10.70
CA SER A 112 20.46 47.39 -9.47
C SER A 112 21.36 48.56 -9.09
N LEU A 113 21.22 49.04 -7.86
CA LEU A 113 22.08 50.08 -7.28
C LEU A 113 23.07 49.43 -6.30
N LYS A 114 24.35 49.70 -6.47
CA LYS A 114 25.43 49.17 -5.63
C LYS A 114 26.31 50.31 -5.15
N ALA A 115 26.41 50.48 -3.84
CA ALA A 115 27.36 51.39 -3.21
C ALA A 115 28.59 50.60 -2.77
N ILE A 116 29.78 51.06 -3.15
CA ILE A 116 31.06 50.45 -2.83
C ILE A 116 31.93 51.49 -2.14
N ALA A 117 32.32 51.23 -0.90
CA ALA A 117 33.34 51.98 -0.20
C ALA A 117 34.56 51.08 -0.01
N GLN A 118 35.72 51.56 -0.44
CA GLN A 118 36.98 50.84 -0.36
C GLN A 118 38.04 51.74 0.26
N TYR A 119 38.72 51.20 1.26
CA TYR A 119 39.89 51.79 1.89
C TYR A 119 41.09 50.90 1.60
N LYS A 120 42.15 51.45 1.00
CA LYS A 120 43.41 50.73 0.79
C LYS A 120 44.53 51.48 1.49
N ASN A 121 45.23 50.76 2.35
CA ASN A 121 46.48 51.24 2.94
C ASN A 121 47.60 50.41 2.32
N LYS A 122 48.40 51.04 1.47
CA LYS A 122 49.53 50.40 0.79
C LYS A 122 50.83 50.89 1.41
N ARG A 123 51.77 49.97 1.65
CA ARG A 123 53.09 50.28 2.19
C ARG A 123 54.17 49.79 1.23
N ASN A 124 55.16 50.62 0.98
CA ASN A 124 56.34 50.29 0.15
C ASN A 124 55.98 49.71 -1.22
N VAL A 125 54.93 50.25 -1.85
CA VAL A 125 54.44 49.84 -3.17
C VAL A 125 55.15 50.60 -4.29
N SER A 126 55.29 49.97 -5.46
CA SER A 126 55.93 50.55 -6.66
C SER A 126 57.39 51.01 -6.46
N GLY A 127 58.10 50.44 -5.48
CA GLY A 127 59.51 50.75 -5.21
C GLY A 127 59.75 52.09 -4.50
N ILE A 128 58.69 52.72 -3.97
CA ILE A 128 58.77 53.99 -3.24
C ILE A 128 58.55 53.69 -1.75
N GLU A 129 59.49 54.11 -0.89
CA GLU A 129 59.37 53.96 0.56
C GLU A 129 58.33 54.95 1.11
N GLY A 130 57.31 54.44 1.81
CA GLY A 130 56.20 55.27 2.30
C GLY A 130 54.88 54.53 2.52
N THR A 131 53.92 55.26 3.09
CA THR A 131 52.52 54.79 3.29
C THR A 131 51.60 55.59 2.37
N GLU A 132 50.89 54.91 1.49
CA GLU A 132 49.88 55.47 0.60
C GLU A 132 48.49 55.05 1.09
N ILE A 133 47.60 56.02 1.29
CA ILE A 133 46.24 55.78 1.77
C ILE A 133 45.26 56.20 0.67
N ASP A 134 44.55 55.22 0.10
CA ASP A 134 43.50 55.45 -0.88
C ASP A 134 42.12 55.24 -0.27
N HIS A 135 41.26 56.23 -0.43
CA HIS A 135 39.83 56.13 -0.16
C HIS A 135 39.08 56.16 -1.49
N THR A 136 38.22 55.17 -1.74
CA THR A 136 37.41 55.08 -2.96
C THR A 136 35.95 54.85 -2.60
N TYR A 137 35.09 55.78 -3.00
CA TYR A 137 33.64 55.64 -2.88
C TYR A 137 33.04 55.62 -4.28
N LYS A 138 32.29 54.56 -4.62
CA LYS A 138 31.65 54.37 -5.93
C LYS A 138 30.17 54.08 -5.73
N LEU A 139 29.34 54.70 -6.56
CA LEU A 139 27.93 54.35 -6.71
C LEU A 139 27.74 53.82 -8.13
N GLU A 140 27.43 52.55 -8.25
CA GLU A 140 27.21 51.85 -9.51
C GLU A 140 25.71 51.61 -9.68
N MET A 141 25.11 52.21 -10.71
CA MET A 141 23.74 51.91 -11.14
C MET A 141 23.81 51.11 -12.45
N ASN A 142 23.34 49.86 -12.41
CA ASN A 142 23.24 49.02 -13.59
C ASN A 142 21.77 48.83 -13.96
N TYR A 143 21.35 49.35 -15.11
CA TYR A 143 20.02 49.17 -15.65
C TYR A 143 20.09 48.43 -16.98
N PRO A 144 19.62 47.18 -17.05
CA PRO A 144 19.67 46.44 -18.30
C PRO A 144 18.60 47.00 -19.23
N ILE A 145 19.02 47.64 -20.33
CA ILE A 145 18.14 48.14 -21.39
C ILE A 145 18.21 47.21 -22.59
N SER A 146 17.05 46.77 -23.08
CA SER A 146 16.96 46.02 -24.34
C SER A 146 16.84 46.99 -25.49
N ILE A 147 17.87 47.04 -26.32
CA ILE A 147 17.89 47.76 -27.59
C ILE A 147 17.46 46.72 -28.63
N GLY A 148 16.27 46.87 -29.20
CA GLY A 148 15.60 45.82 -29.99
C GLY A 148 16.46 45.20 -31.11
N GLY A 149 16.24 43.91 -31.37
CA GLY A 149 16.93 43.10 -32.39
C GLY A 149 16.80 41.59 -32.11
N PRO A 150 17.13 40.69 -33.07
CA PRO A 150 16.95 39.23 -32.94
C PRO A 150 17.70 38.60 -31.74
N SER A 151 18.74 39.27 -31.26
CA SER A 151 19.59 38.83 -30.13
C SER A 151 19.49 39.74 -28.90
N GLY A 152 18.73 40.84 -28.97
CA GLY A 152 18.69 41.88 -27.93
C GLY A 152 17.57 41.73 -26.88
N PHE A 153 16.67 40.75 -27.06
CA PHE A 153 15.41 40.67 -26.30
C PHE A 153 15.57 39.95 -24.96
N PHE A 154 16.29 40.51 -23.96
CA PHE A 154 16.38 39.97 -22.59
C PHE A 154 16.33 38.43 -22.54
N TYR A 155 17.05 37.75 -23.45
CA TYR A 155 16.66 36.38 -23.84
C TYR A 155 16.85 35.44 -22.66
N LYS A 156 17.97 35.66 -21.96
CA LYS A 156 18.34 34.95 -20.74
C LYS A 156 17.38 35.27 -19.59
N GLU A 157 17.04 36.54 -19.37
CA GLU A 157 16.16 36.95 -18.28
C GLU A 157 14.73 36.46 -18.49
N ASN A 158 14.25 36.49 -19.74
CA ASN A 158 12.97 35.94 -20.14
C ASN A 158 12.94 34.42 -20.03
N ALA A 159 14.02 33.74 -20.42
CA ALA A 159 14.17 32.30 -20.24
C ALA A 159 14.17 31.93 -18.74
N ASP A 160 14.93 32.65 -17.91
CA ASP A 160 14.99 32.46 -16.45
C ASP A 160 13.61 32.70 -15.79
N TYR A 161 12.89 33.73 -16.23
CA TYR A 161 11.54 34.02 -15.76
C TYR A 161 10.56 32.91 -16.15
N LYS A 162 10.57 32.47 -17.41
CA LYS A 162 9.74 31.35 -17.88
C LYS A 162 10.08 30.05 -17.15
N ALA A 163 11.36 29.77 -16.93
CA ALA A 163 11.80 28.61 -16.15
C ALA A 163 11.27 28.68 -14.70
N SER A 164 11.38 29.84 -14.05
CA SER A 164 10.85 30.04 -12.69
C SER A 164 9.32 29.87 -12.63
N MET A 165 8.60 30.27 -13.69
CA MET A 165 7.15 30.07 -13.79
C MET A 165 6.81 28.58 -13.94
N ASN A 166 7.55 27.86 -14.78
CA ASN A 166 7.39 26.41 -14.92
C ASN A 166 7.69 25.69 -13.60
N ASP A 167 8.75 26.06 -12.88
CA ASP A 167 9.08 25.51 -11.56
C ASP A 167 7.95 25.73 -10.54
N TYR A 168 7.30 26.89 -10.57
CA TYR A 168 6.12 27.16 -9.74
C TYR A 168 4.92 26.29 -10.13
N MET A 169 4.66 26.13 -11.44
CA MET A 169 3.58 25.25 -11.91
C MET A 169 3.82 23.80 -11.51
N MET A 170 5.07 23.31 -11.61
CA MET A 170 5.46 21.99 -11.14
C MET A 170 5.30 21.85 -9.62
N ALA A 171 5.76 22.85 -8.84
CA ALA A 171 5.59 22.85 -7.40
C ALA A 171 4.11 22.84 -6.99
N LYS A 172 3.26 23.58 -7.70
CA LYS A 172 1.81 23.58 -7.50
C LYS A 172 1.20 22.21 -7.84
N TYR A 173 1.51 21.64 -8.99
CA TYR A 173 1.03 20.31 -9.36
C TYR A 173 1.44 19.24 -8.34
N ASN A 174 2.70 19.28 -7.88
CA ASN A 174 3.20 18.37 -6.85
C ASN A 174 2.49 18.58 -5.50
N HIS A 175 2.14 19.81 -5.14
CA HIS A 175 1.34 20.11 -3.96
C HIS A 175 -0.06 19.51 -4.06
N ASP A 176 -0.77 19.77 -5.17
CA ASP A 176 -2.12 19.27 -5.39
C ASP A 176 -2.14 17.73 -5.46
N GLN A 177 -1.11 17.11 -6.06
CA GLN A 177 -0.96 15.65 -6.08
C GLN A 177 -0.69 15.09 -4.68
N LEU A 178 0.16 15.74 -3.90
CA LEU A 178 0.45 15.32 -2.52
C LEU A 178 -0.81 15.40 -1.65
N GLU A 179 -1.64 16.43 -1.82
CA GLU A 179 -2.92 16.56 -1.13
C GLU A 179 -3.88 15.41 -1.48
N ARG A 180 -4.03 15.09 -2.77
CA ARG A 180 -4.85 13.95 -3.21
C ARG A 180 -4.33 12.62 -2.66
N ASN A 181 -3.02 12.39 -2.72
CA ASN A 181 -2.39 11.18 -2.19
C ASN A 181 -2.57 11.07 -0.67
N LEU A 182 -2.49 12.19 0.05
CA LEU A 182 -2.75 12.24 1.49
C LEU A 182 -4.20 11.86 1.80
N GLU A 183 -5.16 12.43 1.07
CA GLU A 183 -6.57 12.10 1.23
C GLU A 183 -6.81 10.61 0.97
N GLU A 184 -6.32 10.06 -0.13
CA GLU A 184 -6.41 8.62 -0.43
C GLU A 184 -5.79 7.77 0.69
N SER A 185 -4.61 8.12 1.17
CA SER A 185 -3.93 7.40 2.26
C SER A 185 -4.73 7.41 3.57
N VAL A 186 -5.35 8.54 3.92
CA VAL A 186 -6.20 8.66 5.11
C VAL A 186 -7.48 7.84 4.96
N ARG A 187 -8.16 7.91 3.81
CA ARG A 187 -9.35 7.11 3.53
C ARG A 187 -9.04 5.61 3.58
N ASN A 188 -7.95 5.19 2.94
CA ASN A 188 -7.49 3.79 2.99
C ASN A 188 -7.16 3.33 4.42
N SER A 189 -6.52 4.18 5.22
CA SER A 189 -6.20 3.86 6.62
C SER A 189 -7.46 3.77 7.49
N TRP A 190 -8.44 4.64 7.25
CA TRP A 190 -9.74 4.62 7.92
C TRP A 190 -10.50 3.33 7.62
N GLN A 191 -10.59 2.96 6.34
CA GLN A 191 -11.23 1.71 5.90
C GLN A 191 -10.48 0.49 6.45
N THR A 192 -9.14 0.47 6.39
CA THR A 192 -8.32 -0.61 6.97
C THR A 192 -8.62 -0.81 8.46
N LYS A 193 -8.73 0.27 9.23
CA LYS A 193 -9.10 0.22 10.66
C LYS A 193 -10.52 -0.30 10.89
N ASN A 194 -11.49 0.05 10.04
CA ASN A 194 -12.86 -0.44 10.15
C ASN A 194 -12.96 -1.93 9.80
N ILE A 195 -12.26 -2.37 8.75
CA ILE A 195 -12.20 -3.77 8.32
C ILE A 195 -11.49 -4.60 9.40
N ALA A 196 -10.34 -4.16 9.90
CA ALA A 196 -9.60 -4.85 10.94
C ALA A 196 -10.43 -5.00 12.23
N LYS A 197 -11.25 -3.99 12.56
CA LYS A 197 -12.17 -4.06 13.70
C LYS A 197 -13.22 -5.16 13.50
N GLN A 198 -13.93 -5.15 12.37
CA GLN A 198 -14.96 -6.15 12.10
C GLN A 198 -14.37 -7.57 12.05
N ASN A 199 -13.20 -7.73 11.44
CA ASN A 199 -12.51 -9.01 11.38
C ASN A 199 -12.13 -9.52 12.77
N TYR A 200 -11.62 -8.63 13.64
CA TYR A 200 -11.37 -8.95 15.04
C TYR A 200 -12.65 -9.40 15.75
N ASP A 201 -13.74 -8.66 15.62
CA ASP A 201 -15.01 -8.99 16.28
C ASP A 201 -15.53 -10.39 15.85
N PHE A 202 -15.42 -10.73 14.55
CA PHE A 202 -15.82 -12.05 14.04
C PHE A 202 -14.89 -13.18 14.51
N LEU A 203 -13.57 -12.99 14.45
CA LEU A 203 -12.59 -14.00 14.85
C LEU A 203 -12.58 -14.23 16.36
N GLU A 204 -12.80 -13.18 17.15
CA GLU A 204 -12.96 -13.29 18.60
C GLU A 204 -14.21 -14.10 18.94
N ASN A 205 -15.34 -13.83 18.29
CA ASN A 205 -16.55 -14.63 18.47
C ASN A 205 -16.33 -16.10 18.05
N GLN A 206 -15.66 -16.35 16.92
CA GLN A 206 -15.32 -17.71 16.48
C GLN A 206 -14.44 -18.44 17.50
N ALA A 207 -13.45 -17.76 18.08
CA ALA A 207 -12.58 -18.32 19.10
C ALA A 207 -13.36 -18.68 20.38
N ASN A 208 -14.28 -17.81 20.81
CA ASN A 208 -15.16 -18.06 21.96
C ASN A 208 -16.05 -19.29 21.73
N ILE A 209 -16.77 -19.35 20.61
CA ILE A 209 -17.63 -20.48 20.25
C ILE A 209 -16.83 -21.78 20.16
N SER A 210 -15.66 -21.74 19.51
CA SER A 210 -14.79 -22.93 19.38
C SER A 210 -14.27 -23.41 20.74
N GLY A 211 -14.00 -22.48 21.65
CA GLY A 211 -13.58 -22.77 23.02
C GLY A 211 -14.70 -23.42 23.84
N GLU A 212 -15.91 -22.86 23.81
CA GLU A 212 -17.08 -23.43 24.48
C GLU A 212 -17.40 -24.83 23.95
N PHE A 213 -17.34 -25.02 22.63
CA PHE A 213 -17.54 -26.32 22.00
C PHE A 213 -16.48 -27.34 22.44
N PHE A 214 -15.20 -26.95 22.47
CA PHE A 214 -14.12 -27.80 22.95
C PHE A 214 -14.33 -28.20 24.42
N ASP A 215 -14.70 -27.25 25.29
CA ASP A 215 -14.96 -27.51 26.70
C ASP A 215 -16.14 -28.46 26.90
N LEU A 216 -17.22 -28.31 26.11
CA LEU A 216 -18.37 -29.20 26.14
C LEU A 216 -18.00 -30.61 25.63
N ALA A 217 -17.33 -30.70 24.49
CA ALA A 217 -16.88 -31.98 23.92
C ALA A 217 -15.92 -32.71 24.88
N MET A 218 -15.05 -31.97 25.59
CA MET A 218 -14.16 -32.53 26.60
C MET A 218 -14.92 -33.09 27.81
N LYS A 219 -16.04 -32.48 28.20
CA LYS A 219 -16.94 -33.03 29.23
C LYS A 219 -17.61 -34.32 28.75
N GLU A 220 -18.10 -34.37 27.51
CA GLU A 220 -18.71 -35.58 26.92
C GLU A 220 -17.76 -36.77 26.90
N VAL A 221 -16.47 -36.55 26.56
CA VAL A 221 -15.47 -37.62 26.58
C VAL A 221 -15.13 -38.07 27.99
N LYS A 222 -15.09 -37.16 28.98
CA LYS A 222 -14.93 -37.54 30.40
C LYS A 222 -16.09 -38.41 30.91
N LEU A 223 -17.30 -38.19 30.37
CA LEU A 223 -18.49 -39.00 30.67
C LEU A 223 -18.56 -40.30 29.86
N GLY A 224 -17.65 -40.50 28.90
CA GLY A 224 -17.62 -41.68 28.03
C GLY A 224 -18.58 -41.64 26.85
N ASN A 225 -19.27 -40.52 26.62
CA ASN A 225 -20.29 -40.38 25.56
C ASN A 225 -19.71 -40.05 24.18
N ARG A 226 -18.41 -39.78 24.09
CA ARG A 226 -17.71 -39.41 22.84
C ARG A 226 -16.30 -39.97 22.85
N GLN A 227 -15.68 -40.13 21.67
CA GLN A 227 -14.31 -40.60 21.58
C GLN A 227 -13.31 -39.44 21.73
N LEU A 228 -12.16 -39.72 22.35
CA LEU A 228 -11.09 -38.72 22.51
C LEU A 228 -10.56 -38.20 21.16
N ILE A 229 -10.50 -39.07 20.15
CA ILE A 229 -10.03 -38.72 18.81
C ILE A 229 -10.91 -37.66 18.15
N ASP A 230 -12.21 -37.63 18.47
CA ASP A 230 -13.18 -36.66 17.95
C ASP A 230 -13.03 -35.28 18.57
N ILE A 231 -12.30 -35.15 19.69
CA ILE A 231 -11.98 -33.86 20.30
C ILE A 231 -10.70 -33.27 19.70
N LEU A 232 -9.72 -34.08 19.26
CA LEU A 232 -8.44 -33.54 18.79
C LEU A 232 -8.59 -32.56 17.62
N SER A 233 -9.60 -32.77 16.76
CA SER A 233 -9.98 -31.81 15.70
C SER A 233 -10.52 -30.51 16.28
N SER A 234 -11.37 -30.60 17.31
CA SER A 234 -11.97 -29.47 18.04
C SER A 234 -10.92 -28.66 18.81
N GLU A 235 -9.96 -29.34 19.46
CA GLU A 235 -8.82 -28.70 20.14
C GLU A 235 -7.97 -27.90 19.15
N THR A 236 -7.64 -28.52 18.01
CA THR A 236 -6.88 -27.85 16.95
C THR A 236 -7.65 -26.64 16.41
N ALA A 237 -8.96 -26.77 16.19
CA ALA A 237 -9.81 -25.68 15.73
C ALA A 237 -9.88 -24.52 16.74
N PHE A 238 -9.98 -24.82 18.03
CA PHE A 238 -9.95 -23.82 19.09
C PHE A 238 -8.60 -23.08 19.15
N ILE A 239 -7.48 -23.81 19.15
CA ILE A 239 -6.13 -23.21 19.18
C ILE A 239 -5.91 -22.31 17.96
N ASN A 240 -6.30 -22.78 16.77
CA ASN A 240 -6.17 -22.00 15.54
C ASN A 240 -7.05 -20.74 15.57
N SER A 241 -8.31 -20.86 15.99
CA SER A 241 -9.24 -19.72 16.08
C SER A 241 -8.77 -18.70 17.11
N LYS A 242 -8.26 -19.17 18.26
CA LYS A 242 -7.68 -18.31 19.29
C LYS A 242 -6.44 -17.58 18.77
N SER A 243 -5.54 -18.27 18.07
CA SER A 243 -4.37 -17.65 17.45
C SER A 243 -4.78 -16.60 16.40
N ALA A 244 -5.81 -16.88 15.59
CA ALA A 244 -6.32 -15.94 14.60
C ALA A 244 -6.94 -14.70 15.25
N ALA A 245 -7.69 -14.87 16.34
CA ALA A 245 -8.27 -13.75 17.10
C ALA A 245 -7.21 -12.83 17.71
N GLU A 246 -6.15 -13.38 18.30
CA GLU A 246 -5.05 -12.56 18.86
C GLU A 246 -4.25 -11.82 17.78
N ASN A 247 -4.07 -12.45 16.60
CA ASN A 247 -3.48 -11.78 15.45
C ASN A 247 -4.37 -10.62 14.97
N ALA A 248 -5.66 -10.87 14.77
CA ALA A 248 -6.62 -9.84 14.32
C ALA A 248 -6.76 -8.69 15.32
N LYS A 249 -6.69 -8.99 16.62
CA LYS A 249 -6.63 -7.97 17.69
C LYS A 249 -5.39 -7.09 17.52
N THR A 250 -4.23 -7.68 17.28
CA THR A 250 -2.98 -6.95 17.06
C THR A 250 -3.02 -6.11 15.79
N GLU A 251 -3.60 -6.66 14.71
CA GLU A 251 -3.83 -5.93 13.45
C GLU A 251 -4.76 -4.73 13.63
N TYR A 252 -5.86 -4.88 14.39
CA TYR A 252 -6.75 -3.77 14.71
C TYR A 252 -6.02 -2.66 15.48
N LYS A 253 -5.24 -3.05 16.51
CA LYS A 253 -4.41 -2.08 17.26
C LYS A 253 -3.42 -1.36 16.33
N LEU A 254 -2.77 -2.08 15.42
CA LEU A 254 -1.83 -1.51 14.47
C LEU A 254 -2.53 -0.55 13.49
N ALA A 255 -3.70 -0.93 12.97
CA ALA A 255 -4.49 -0.10 12.06
C ALA A 255 -4.94 1.22 12.72
N VAL A 256 -5.25 1.19 14.03
CA VAL A 256 -5.51 2.41 14.81
C VAL A 256 -4.28 3.33 14.83
N TYR A 257 -3.09 2.81 15.10
CA TYR A 257 -1.86 3.63 15.07
C TYR A 257 -1.50 4.12 13.67
N GLN A 258 -1.73 3.30 12.64
CA GLN A 258 -1.53 3.69 11.24
C GLN A 258 -2.45 4.86 10.84
N LEU A 259 -3.72 4.84 11.27
CA LEU A 259 -4.62 5.96 11.05
C LEU A 259 -4.13 7.24 11.77
N LEU A 260 -3.70 7.14 13.03
CA LEU A 260 -3.15 8.27 13.78
C LEU A 260 -1.88 8.85 13.13
N PHE A 261 -1.06 7.98 12.54
CA PHE A 261 0.12 8.38 11.78
C PHE A 261 -0.28 9.09 10.47
N ALA A 262 -1.24 8.53 9.72
CA ALA A 262 -1.72 9.10 8.47
C ALA A 262 -2.31 10.51 8.64
N ILE A 263 -3.07 10.73 9.73
CA ILE A 263 -3.62 12.06 10.06
C ILE A 263 -2.60 13.00 10.71
N GLY A 264 -1.39 12.53 11.00
CA GLY A 264 -0.28 13.37 11.48
C GLY A 264 -0.37 13.80 12.95
N ILE A 265 -1.14 13.09 13.79
CA ILE A 265 -1.25 13.39 15.23
C ILE A 265 -0.48 12.41 16.13
N LEU A 266 0.19 11.41 15.53
CA LEU A 266 0.99 10.44 16.26
C LEU A 266 2.26 11.11 16.81
N ASP A 267 2.17 11.59 18.05
CA ASP A 267 3.27 12.21 18.81
C ASP A 267 3.50 11.43 20.12
N GLU A 268 4.66 11.62 20.75
CA GLU A 268 5.02 11.01 22.03
C GLU A 268 3.97 11.30 23.13
N LYS A 269 3.32 12.46 23.03
CA LYS A 269 2.24 12.90 23.94
C LYS A 269 1.06 11.94 23.98
N VAL A 270 0.75 11.28 22.85
CA VAL A 270 -0.33 10.28 22.74
C VAL A 270 -0.10 9.13 23.73
N PHE A 271 1.16 8.78 24.00
CA PHE A 271 1.54 7.75 24.96
C PHE A 271 1.68 8.29 26.38
N LYS A 272 2.03 9.57 26.55
CA LYS A 272 2.18 10.23 27.87
C LYS A 272 0.86 10.61 28.53
N ASP A 273 -0.15 11.03 27.76
CA ASP A 273 -1.42 11.52 28.32
C ASP A 273 -2.19 10.42 29.07
N ASN A 274 -2.00 9.15 28.69
CA ASN A 274 -2.59 8.01 29.38
C ASN A 274 -1.88 7.62 30.70
N LEU A 275 -0.65 8.10 30.96
CA LEU A 275 0.00 7.97 32.27
C LEU A 275 -0.63 8.91 33.32
N SER A 276 -1.32 9.97 32.88
CA SER A 276 -2.02 10.93 33.74
C SER A 276 -3.45 10.49 34.10
N ILE A 277 -4.10 9.67 33.26
CA ILE A 277 -5.48 9.20 33.50
C ILE A 277 -5.52 8.15 34.62
N LYS A 278 -4.49 7.30 34.76
CA LYS A 278 -4.37 6.37 35.92
C LYS A 278 -4.21 7.12 37.26
N LYS A 279 -3.61 8.32 37.29
CA LYS A 279 -3.50 9.12 38.53
C LYS A 279 -4.77 9.92 38.85
N LYS A 280 -5.56 10.34 37.86
CA LYS A 280 -6.83 11.07 38.10
C LYS A 280 -7.93 10.14 38.62
N ASN A 281 -8.04 8.91 38.12
CA ASN A 281 -9.09 7.98 38.54
C ASN A 281 -8.91 7.50 39.99
N ASN A 282 -7.68 7.32 40.48
CA ASN A 282 -7.43 6.99 41.90
C ASN A 282 -7.67 8.18 42.86
N LYS A 283 -7.65 9.43 42.37
CA LYS A 283 -7.98 10.62 43.19
C LYS A 283 -9.48 10.91 43.21
N ILE A 284 -10.21 10.51 42.18
CA ILE A 284 -11.68 10.63 42.11
C ILE A 284 -12.35 9.53 42.93
N ILE A 285 -11.86 8.28 42.88
CA ILE A 285 -12.42 7.17 43.66
C ILE A 285 -12.20 7.41 45.18
N SER A 286 -11.04 7.95 45.59
CA SER A 286 -10.78 8.30 47.00
C SER A 286 -11.56 9.52 47.51
N LYS A 287 -11.90 10.49 46.64
CA LYS A 287 -12.82 11.59 46.98
C LYS A 287 -14.29 11.15 47.03
N THR A 288 -14.69 10.21 46.18
CA THR A 288 -16.07 9.71 46.14
C THR A 288 -16.38 8.83 47.35
N ILE A 289 -15.42 8.03 47.83
CA ILE A 289 -15.58 7.22 49.06
C ILE A 289 -15.58 8.09 50.34
N LYS A 290 -14.81 9.20 50.38
CA LYS A 290 -14.85 10.17 51.50
C LYS A 290 -16.09 11.06 51.53
N ASN A 291 -16.73 11.31 50.38
CA ASN A 291 -17.97 12.09 50.32
C ASN A 291 -19.23 11.23 50.53
N LYS A 292 -19.20 9.93 50.18
CA LYS A 292 -20.32 9.01 50.46
C LYS A 292 -20.47 8.66 51.95
N SER A 293 -19.39 8.71 52.73
CA SER A 293 -19.44 8.53 54.21
C SER A 293 -19.78 9.81 54.99
N LYS A 294 -19.77 10.99 54.35
CA LYS A 294 -20.23 12.25 54.96
C LYS A 294 -21.69 12.59 54.64
N LEU A 295 -22.27 12.09 53.55
CA LEU A 295 -23.69 12.31 53.20
C LEU A 295 -24.67 11.34 53.89
N THR A 296 -24.21 10.25 54.49
CA THR A 296 -25.08 9.29 55.19
C THR A 296 -25.31 9.60 56.69
N ASN A 297 -24.59 10.56 57.27
CA ASN A 297 -24.80 11.00 58.66
C ASN A 297 -25.64 12.27 58.83
N ASN A 298 -26.01 12.97 57.75
CA ASN A 298 -26.77 14.23 57.82
C ASN A 298 -28.25 14.15 57.42
N ASN A 299 -28.77 12.98 57.03
CA ASN A 299 -30.19 12.82 56.63
C ASN A 299 -31.03 11.91 57.56
N LYS A 300 -30.61 11.74 58.82
CA LYS A 300 -31.48 11.31 59.93
C LYS A 300 -31.79 12.48 60.85
N LYS A 301 -32.49 13.50 60.34
CA LYS A 301 -33.28 14.50 61.10
C LYS A 301 -33.92 15.48 60.12
N LYS A 302 -35.04 15.07 59.53
CA LYS A 302 -36.19 15.91 59.07
C LYS A 302 -37.10 15.05 58.20
N VAL A 303 -37.93 14.27 58.86
CA VAL A 303 -39.22 13.79 58.34
C VAL A 303 -40.29 14.49 59.18
N LYS A 304 -41.41 14.87 58.55
CA LYS A 304 -42.63 15.54 59.07
C LYS A 304 -42.67 17.05 58.82
N VAL A 305 -43.38 17.48 57.76
CA VAL A 305 -44.77 17.99 57.77
C VAL A 305 -45.29 17.84 56.32
N GLY A 306 -46.55 17.47 56.10
CA GLY A 306 -47.08 17.11 54.79
C GLY A 306 -48.32 17.87 54.34
N ILE A 307 -48.83 17.38 53.20
CA ILE A 307 -50.21 17.39 52.65
C ILE A 307 -50.65 18.67 51.90
N GLU A 308 -50.83 18.57 50.56
CA GLU A 308 -52.14 18.50 49.88
C GLU A 308 -52.08 18.48 48.33
N LYS A 309 -53.04 17.73 47.72
CA LYS A 309 -53.44 17.58 46.29
C LYS A 309 -52.53 16.68 45.42
N LYS A 310 -52.80 15.38 45.13
CA LYS A 310 -53.98 14.70 44.51
C LYS A 310 -54.42 15.44 43.22
N ILE A 311 -54.42 14.88 42.00
CA ILE A 311 -55.04 13.61 41.59
C ILE A 311 -54.62 13.24 40.13
N THR A 312 -54.39 11.93 39.92
CA THR A 312 -54.58 11.10 38.68
C THR A 312 -53.76 11.36 37.40
N SER A 313 -53.33 10.36 36.62
CA SER A 313 -53.43 8.90 36.71
C SER A 313 -52.76 8.22 35.50
N LEU A 314 -52.21 7.02 35.76
CA LEU A 314 -52.25 5.82 34.91
C LEU A 314 -51.41 5.78 33.63
N THR A 315 -50.23 5.16 33.81
CA THR A 315 -49.76 4.04 32.98
C THR A 315 -50.87 3.04 32.66
N ASP A 316 -50.85 2.45 31.46
CA ASP A 316 -51.11 1.00 31.36
C ASP A 316 -50.53 0.33 30.11
N LYS A 317 -49.95 -0.84 30.37
CA LYS A 317 -49.47 -1.84 29.42
C LYS A 317 -50.64 -2.56 28.76
N LYS A 318 -50.47 -3.03 27.52
CA LYS A 318 -51.03 -4.32 27.06
C LYS A 318 -50.26 -4.91 25.88
N THR A 319 -49.64 -6.05 26.14
CA THR A 319 -49.21 -7.08 25.17
C THR A 319 -50.41 -7.81 24.59
N LEU A 320 -50.45 -8.12 23.28
CA LEU A 320 -51.03 -9.39 22.75
C LEU A 320 -50.87 -9.54 21.21
N LYS A 321 -50.34 -10.72 20.83
CA LYS A 321 -50.64 -11.59 19.66
C LYS A 321 -50.02 -11.36 18.26
N THR A 322 -49.30 -12.42 17.89
CA THR A 322 -49.03 -13.05 16.59
C THR A 322 -50.17 -13.06 15.56
N LYS A 323 -49.87 -12.75 14.28
CA LYS A 323 -50.20 -13.60 13.09
C LYS A 323 -49.62 -13.04 11.77
N LYS A 324 -48.88 -13.92 11.09
CA LYS A 324 -48.67 -14.19 9.65
C LYS A 324 -49.16 -13.24 8.54
N GLU A 325 -48.26 -13.15 7.55
CA GLU A 325 -48.44 -13.26 6.08
C GLU A 325 -48.59 -11.98 5.22
N ASN A 326 -47.58 -11.83 4.34
CA ASN A 326 -47.63 -11.51 2.91
C ASN A 326 -48.13 -10.13 2.45
N LYS A 327 -47.22 -9.32 1.90
CA LYS A 327 -47.07 -9.12 0.44
C LYS A 327 -46.07 -7.99 0.15
N GLU A 328 -44.97 -8.36 -0.51
CA GLU A 328 -44.31 -7.47 -1.47
C GLU A 328 -45.27 -7.25 -2.64
N ILE A 329 -45.36 -6.00 -3.09
CA ILE A 329 -45.93 -5.63 -4.38
C ILE A 329 -44.95 -4.63 -4.99
N SER A 330 -44.05 -5.14 -5.83
CA SER A 330 -43.52 -4.41 -6.98
C SER A 330 -44.55 -4.48 -8.10
N ILE A 331 -44.79 -3.37 -8.79
CA ILE A 331 -45.66 -3.33 -9.97
C ILE A 331 -44.94 -2.63 -11.13
N TYR A 332 -44.87 -3.42 -12.22
CA TYR A 332 -44.54 -3.20 -13.63
C TYR A 332 -43.07 -3.00 -14.04
N ASN A 333 -42.37 -3.97 -14.67
CA ASN A 333 -42.68 -4.85 -15.85
C ASN A 333 -43.01 -4.02 -17.11
N GLU A 334 -42.68 -4.36 -18.34
CA GLU A 334 -42.13 -5.54 -19.05
C GLU A 334 -41.76 -4.96 -20.45
N ASP A 335 -40.85 -5.53 -21.24
CA ASP A 335 -41.11 -6.67 -22.12
C ASP A 335 -39.76 -7.08 -22.74
N ALA A 336 -39.30 -8.32 -22.57
CA ALA A 336 -39.55 -9.49 -23.44
C ALA A 336 -38.67 -9.46 -24.71
N ASN A 337 -38.06 -10.51 -25.26
CA ASN A 337 -38.10 -11.97 -25.13
C ASN A 337 -36.98 -12.46 -26.11
N LYS A 338 -36.22 -13.57 -25.97
CA LYS A 338 -36.66 -14.96 -26.17
C LYS A 338 -35.44 -15.93 -26.03
N ALA A 339 -35.62 -16.96 -25.20
CA ALA A 339 -35.24 -18.38 -25.31
C ALA A 339 -34.01 -18.79 -26.19
N LYS A 340 -33.11 -19.67 -25.72
CA LYS A 340 -33.39 -21.10 -25.49
C LYS A 340 -32.37 -21.76 -24.54
N ALA A 341 -32.91 -22.64 -23.71
CA ALA A 341 -32.24 -23.52 -22.75
C ALA A 341 -31.56 -24.74 -23.38
N LYS A 342 -30.57 -25.30 -22.66
CA LYS A 342 -30.52 -26.73 -22.34
C LYS A 342 -29.54 -27.03 -21.18
N ASN A 343 -30.08 -27.75 -20.19
CA ASN A 343 -29.41 -28.33 -19.01
C ASN A 343 -28.27 -29.29 -19.38
N ILE A 344 -27.33 -29.51 -18.45
CA ILE A 344 -27.12 -30.81 -17.77
C ILE A 344 -26.05 -30.65 -16.66
N ASP A 345 -26.37 -31.27 -15.53
CA ASP A 345 -25.63 -31.40 -14.28
C ASP A 345 -24.47 -32.42 -14.38
N TYR A 346 -23.40 -32.23 -13.60
CA TYR A 346 -22.70 -33.25 -12.77
C TYR A 346 -21.21 -32.95 -12.46
N LYS A 347 -20.93 -33.05 -11.13
CA LYS A 347 -19.78 -33.67 -10.43
C LYS A 347 -18.46 -32.92 -10.21
N GLU A 348 -18.19 -32.78 -8.90
CA GLU A 348 -16.89 -32.60 -8.25
C GLU A 348 -15.80 -33.57 -8.74
N LYS A 349 -14.56 -33.08 -8.79
CA LYS A 349 -13.37 -33.86 -8.41
C LYS A 349 -12.26 -32.96 -7.88
N ASN A 350 -11.97 -33.16 -6.60
CA ASN A 350 -10.74 -32.75 -5.92
C ASN A 350 -9.51 -33.42 -6.56
N ASN A 351 -8.42 -32.67 -6.69
CA ASN A 351 -7.08 -33.04 -6.19
C ASN A 351 -6.04 -32.04 -6.72
N ARG A 352 -5.39 -31.31 -5.81
CA ARG A 352 -4.17 -30.55 -6.10
C ARG A 352 -3.03 -31.04 -5.21
N GLU A 353 -1.87 -31.03 -5.87
CA GLU A 353 -0.46 -31.09 -5.39
C GLU A 353 0.22 -32.47 -5.34
N PRO A 354 1.55 -32.54 -5.65
CA PRO A 354 2.56 -31.49 -5.49
C PRO A 354 3.54 -31.21 -6.65
N ILE A 355 4.22 -30.07 -6.53
CA ILE A 355 5.29 -29.53 -7.38
C ILE A 355 6.61 -30.27 -7.09
N ALA A 356 7.32 -30.70 -8.14
CA ALA A 356 8.68 -31.24 -8.06
C ALA A 356 9.66 -30.42 -8.93
N LEU A 357 10.82 -30.11 -8.34
CA LEU A 357 11.98 -29.46 -8.96
C LEU A 357 12.56 -30.29 -10.12
N ILE A 358 13.00 -29.64 -11.20
CA ILE A 358 13.98 -30.20 -12.15
C ILE A 358 15.01 -29.14 -12.56
N ASN A 359 16.25 -29.60 -12.70
CA ASN A 359 17.54 -28.90 -12.63
C ASN A 359 17.93 -28.09 -13.88
N LYS A 360 18.68 -27.00 -13.65
CA LYS A 360 19.52 -26.33 -14.65
C LYS A 360 20.71 -27.23 -15.03
N LYS A 361 20.98 -27.36 -16.33
CA LYS A 361 22.33 -27.65 -16.85
C LYS A 361 22.68 -26.60 -17.90
N VAL A 362 23.78 -25.91 -17.65
CA VAL A 362 24.44 -24.96 -18.56
C VAL A 362 25.53 -25.73 -19.29
N THR A 363 25.63 -25.55 -20.60
CA THR A 363 26.76 -26.06 -21.39
C THR A 363 27.37 -24.88 -22.14
N ILE A 364 28.67 -24.67 -21.93
CA ILE A 364 29.50 -23.67 -22.63
C ILE A 364 30.30 -24.44 -23.69
N LEU A 365 30.40 -23.91 -24.90
CA LEU A 365 31.42 -24.26 -25.87
C LEU A 365 32.23 -22.99 -26.16
N GLU A 366 33.53 -23.05 -25.88
CA GLU A 366 34.53 -22.12 -26.39
C GLU A 366 35.03 -22.67 -27.73
N ASP A 367 35.05 -21.84 -28.78
CA ASP A 367 36.29 -21.68 -29.55
C ASP A 367 36.33 -20.41 -30.43
N SER A 368 37.40 -19.64 -30.17
CA SER A 368 38.30 -18.88 -31.05
C SER A 368 37.78 -17.97 -32.18
N THR A 369 38.10 -16.67 -32.00
CA THR A 369 38.46 -15.59 -32.95
C THR A 369 37.42 -14.49 -33.34
N SER A 370 37.75 -13.26 -32.87
CA SER A 370 37.39 -11.88 -33.26
C SER A 370 35.95 -11.35 -33.20
N ASP A 371 35.70 -10.58 -32.12
CA ASP A 371 34.92 -9.33 -31.98
C ASP A 371 33.58 -9.16 -32.71
N THR A 372 32.51 -9.78 -32.18
CA THR A 372 31.15 -9.22 -32.13
C THR A 372 30.39 -9.77 -30.90
N LYS A 373 29.64 -8.90 -30.18
CA LYS A 373 28.91 -9.24 -28.92
C LYS A 373 27.55 -9.93 -29.20
N PRO A 374 27.02 -10.72 -28.24
CA PRO A 374 26.15 -11.85 -28.54
C PRO A 374 24.67 -11.48 -28.72
N SER A 375 24.03 -12.06 -29.72
CA SER A 375 22.58 -12.14 -29.86
C SER A 375 22.09 -13.47 -29.26
N VAL A 376 21.14 -13.42 -28.33
CA VAL A 376 20.46 -14.62 -27.83
C VAL A 376 19.36 -14.98 -28.82
N LEU A 377 19.62 -15.97 -29.67
CA LEU A 377 18.66 -16.52 -30.63
C LEU A 377 17.87 -17.66 -29.96
N PHE A 378 16.58 -17.47 -29.71
CA PHE A 378 15.67 -18.57 -29.36
C PHE A 378 15.05 -19.13 -30.65
N THR A 379 15.51 -20.29 -31.09
CA THR A 379 14.86 -21.06 -32.17
C THR A 379 13.99 -22.15 -31.59
N ALA A 380 12.67 -22.08 -31.80
CA ALA A 380 11.78 -23.24 -31.71
C ALA A 380 11.39 -23.65 -33.14
N SER A 381 11.76 -24.88 -33.53
CA SER A 381 11.42 -25.47 -34.82
C SER A 381 10.46 -26.64 -34.65
N LYS A 382 9.25 -26.58 -35.23
CA LYS A 382 8.78 -27.41 -36.36
C LYS A 382 7.24 -27.47 -36.50
N ILE A 383 6.78 -27.10 -37.72
CA ILE A 383 5.70 -27.68 -38.57
C ILE A 383 4.25 -27.36 -38.12
N SER A 384 3.35 -26.78 -38.93
CA SER A 384 2.98 -27.16 -40.31
C SER A 384 2.61 -25.99 -41.24
N ALA A 385 2.92 -26.19 -42.53
CA ALA A 385 2.53 -25.35 -43.66
C ALA A 385 1.04 -25.49 -44.01
N ALA A 386 0.35 -24.37 -44.22
CA ALA A 386 -0.69 -24.22 -45.23
C ALA A 386 -1.14 -22.75 -45.37
N SER A 387 -1.16 -22.28 -46.61
CA SER A 387 -1.98 -21.18 -47.14
C SER A 387 -1.79 -19.76 -46.59
N LEU A 388 -1.12 -18.89 -47.35
CA LEU A 388 -1.82 -17.99 -48.29
C LEU A 388 -0.82 -17.32 -49.24
N LYS A 389 -1.18 -17.44 -50.51
CA LYS A 389 -0.47 -17.17 -51.77
C LYS A 389 0.18 -15.78 -51.86
N GLU A 390 1.42 -15.79 -52.37
CA GLU A 390 2.00 -14.70 -53.14
C GLU A 390 1.06 -14.31 -54.30
N ASN A 391 0.78 -13.02 -54.42
CA ASN A 391 0.58 -12.30 -55.68
C ASN A 391 0.45 -10.81 -55.34
N ASP A 392 1.50 -10.02 -55.61
CA ASP A 392 1.41 -8.98 -56.65
C ASP A 392 2.67 -8.09 -56.68
N THR A 393 3.36 -8.22 -57.80
CA THR A 393 4.03 -7.19 -58.60
C THR A 393 4.89 -6.11 -57.92
N TYR A 394 6.20 -6.24 -58.15
CA TYR A 394 7.20 -5.19 -58.01
C TYR A 394 6.79 -3.90 -58.74
N LYS A 395 6.56 -2.83 -57.98
CA LYS A 395 6.54 -1.46 -58.48
C LYS A 395 7.48 -0.60 -57.64
N LYS A 396 8.57 -0.12 -58.27
CA LYS A 396 9.47 0.92 -57.75
C LYS A 396 8.65 2.12 -57.28
N ILE A 397 8.58 2.36 -55.96
CA ILE A 397 8.00 3.58 -55.39
C ILE A 397 8.94 4.15 -54.33
N LYS A 398 9.44 5.36 -54.65
CA LYS A 398 10.06 6.41 -53.83
C LYS A 398 10.12 6.17 -52.31
N ASN A 399 11.34 6.25 -51.78
CA ASN A 399 11.74 6.57 -50.40
C ASN A 399 10.55 6.74 -49.40
N THR A 400 9.95 5.63 -48.99
CA THR A 400 8.88 5.63 -47.98
C THR A 400 9.52 5.43 -46.61
N LYS A 401 9.31 6.38 -45.70
CA LYS A 401 9.75 6.26 -44.30
C LYS A 401 9.17 4.98 -43.71
N THR A 402 10.03 4.07 -43.27
CA THR A 402 9.66 2.82 -42.60
C THR A 402 9.58 3.03 -41.09
N TYR A 403 8.66 2.33 -40.44
CA TYR A 403 8.41 2.43 -39.00
C TYR A 403 8.55 1.06 -38.35
N LYS A 404 9.16 1.03 -37.16
CA LYS A 404 9.14 -0.13 -36.27
C LYS A 404 8.16 0.11 -35.13
N ILE A 405 7.46 -0.94 -34.75
CA ILE A 405 6.51 -0.92 -33.64
C ILE A 405 7.27 -1.18 -32.34
N GLN A 406 7.03 -0.38 -31.31
CA GLN A 406 7.59 -0.55 -29.97
C GLN A 406 6.45 -0.62 -28.93
N LEU A 407 6.42 -1.65 -28.09
CA LEU A 407 5.34 -1.87 -27.11
C LEU A 407 5.67 -1.35 -25.71
N GLY A 408 6.92 -1.02 -25.43
CA GLY A 408 7.34 -0.49 -24.13
C GLY A 408 8.84 -0.38 -23.99
N ALA A 409 9.27 0.26 -22.90
CA ALA A 409 10.66 0.31 -22.45
C ALA A 409 10.69 -0.03 -20.96
N PHE A 410 11.49 -1.02 -20.58
CA PHE A 410 11.48 -1.62 -19.24
C PHE A 410 12.84 -1.46 -18.59
N GLY A 411 12.89 -1.08 -17.30
CA GLY A 411 14.15 -0.98 -16.55
C GLY A 411 14.75 -2.33 -16.14
N LYS A 412 14.05 -3.45 -16.35
CA LYS A 412 14.53 -4.81 -16.04
C LYS A 412 14.11 -5.78 -17.15
N LEU A 413 15.03 -6.64 -17.56
CA LEU A 413 14.82 -7.66 -18.60
C LEU A 413 13.64 -8.60 -18.27
N ALA A 414 13.52 -9.03 -17.01
CA ALA A 414 12.44 -9.92 -16.57
C ALA A 414 11.03 -9.33 -16.78
N ASN A 415 10.87 -8.00 -16.72
CA ASN A 415 9.59 -7.35 -16.97
C ASN A 415 9.24 -7.35 -18.48
N ALA A 416 10.25 -7.18 -19.34
CA ALA A 416 10.08 -7.26 -20.78
C ALA A 416 9.74 -8.69 -21.22
N GLU A 417 10.40 -9.70 -20.64
CA GLU A 417 10.12 -11.12 -20.88
C GLU A 417 8.70 -11.50 -20.44
N ARG A 418 8.24 -11.01 -19.29
CA ARG A 418 6.88 -11.30 -18.81
C ARG A 418 5.82 -10.81 -19.81
N LEU A 419 5.95 -9.58 -20.30
CA LEU A 419 5.01 -9.03 -21.28
C LEU A 419 5.09 -9.77 -22.62
N LEU A 420 6.29 -10.17 -23.05
CA LEU A 420 6.46 -10.94 -24.29
C LEU A 420 5.82 -12.34 -24.18
N ASN A 421 5.94 -12.99 -23.03
CA ASN A 421 5.32 -14.29 -22.78
C ASN A 421 3.79 -14.21 -22.68
N GLU A 422 3.26 -13.13 -22.08
CA GLU A 422 1.81 -12.86 -22.10
C GLU A 422 1.29 -12.71 -23.53
N LEU A 423 2.00 -11.96 -24.38
CA LEU A 423 1.67 -11.79 -25.80
C LEU A 423 1.70 -13.10 -26.59
N ILE A 424 2.69 -13.97 -26.33
CA ILE A 424 2.80 -15.28 -26.97
C ILE A 424 1.64 -16.20 -26.52
N SER A 425 1.26 -16.15 -25.24
CA SER A 425 0.16 -16.96 -24.70
C SER A 425 -1.22 -16.58 -25.24
N MET A 426 -1.36 -15.39 -25.83
CA MET A 426 -2.60 -14.90 -26.44
C MET A 426 -2.73 -15.25 -27.94
N GLU A 427 -1.87 -16.14 -28.49
CA GLU A 427 -1.84 -16.51 -29.93
C GLU A 427 -1.82 -15.29 -30.87
N PHE A 428 -1.11 -14.23 -30.47
CA PHE A 428 -1.08 -12.98 -31.22
C PHE A 428 -0.13 -13.07 -32.43
N GLU A 429 -0.60 -13.60 -33.56
CA GLU A 429 0.22 -13.88 -34.76
C GLU A 429 0.57 -12.67 -35.64
N LEU A 430 0.21 -11.44 -35.24
CA LEU A 430 0.29 -10.29 -36.16
C LEU A 430 1.70 -9.73 -36.38
N VAL A 431 2.64 -9.88 -35.42
CA VAL A 431 3.98 -9.27 -35.51
C VAL A 431 5.04 -10.08 -34.75
N LYS A 432 6.19 -10.33 -35.38
CA LYS A 432 7.38 -10.88 -34.70
C LYS A 432 8.08 -9.81 -33.87
N LEU A 433 8.21 -10.03 -32.57
CA LEU A 433 8.78 -9.09 -31.60
C LEU A 433 10.10 -9.60 -31.01
N ILE A 434 11.02 -8.68 -30.72
CA ILE A 434 12.30 -8.92 -30.05
C ILE A 434 12.49 -7.95 -28.89
N ILE A 435 13.24 -8.36 -27.88
CA ILE A 435 13.72 -7.49 -26.82
C ILE A 435 15.09 -6.98 -27.23
N ASP A 436 15.26 -5.66 -27.27
CA ASP A 436 16.52 -5.00 -27.62
C ASP A 436 16.96 -4.11 -26.45
N GLU A 437 18.23 -4.21 -26.06
CA GLU A 437 18.83 -3.48 -24.94
C GLU A 437 19.40 -2.14 -25.43
N ASP A 438 18.84 -1.04 -24.93
CA ASP A 438 19.37 0.30 -25.22
C ASP A 438 20.43 0.67 -24.18
N SER A 439 21.70 0.44 -24.52
CA SER A 439 22.85 0.69 -23.64
C SER A 439 22.99 2.15 -23.22
N SER A 440 22.41 3.10 -23.97
CA SER A 440 22.47 4.54 -23.65
C SER A 440 21.47 4.95 -22.56
N ALA A 441 20.36 4.22 -22.45
CA ALA A 441 19.28 4.50 -21.50
C ALA A 441 19.17 3.47 -20.37
N GLY A 442 19.85 2.32 -20.47
CA GLY A 442 19.72 1.21 -19.52
C GLY A 442 18.33 0.57 -19.54
N LEU A 443 17.66 0.59 -20.70
CA LEU A 443 16.28 0.13 -20.87
C LEU A 443 16.18 -1.01 -21.88
N PHE A 444 15.31 -1.97 -21.61
CA PHE A 444 14.94 -3.07 -22.50
C PHE A 444 13.68 -2.69 -23.28
N LYS A 445 13.76 -2.61 -24.61
CA LYS A 445 12.66 -2.20 -25.49
C LYS A 445 12.14 -3.40 -26.27
N ILE A 446 10.82 -3.62 -26.26
CA ILE A 446 10.19 -4.65 -27.11
C ILE A 446 9.86 -4.02 -28.45
N ARG A 447 10.46 -4.53 -29.54
CA ARG A 447 10.36 -3.97 -30.90
C ARG A 447 10.00 -5.01 -31.95
N SER A 448 9.36 -4.58 -33.04
CA SER A 448 9.14 -5.43 -34.21
C SER A 448 10.44 -5.72 -34.97
N ILE A 449 10.58 -6.97 -35.42
CA ILE A 449 11.66 -7.37 -36.33
C ILE A 449 11.44 -6.73 -37.70
N GLU A 450 10.19 -6.74 -38.16
CA GLU A 450 9.79 -6.25 -39.47
C GLU A 450 9.57 -4.72 -39.48
N ASN A 451 9.77 -4.15 -40.66
CA ASN A 451 9.57 -2.74 -40.96
C ASN A 451 8.21 -2.55 -41.64
N PHE A 452 7.41 -1.59 -41.16
CA PHE A 452 6.06 -1.34 -41.66
C PHE A 452 5.94 0.04 -42.30
N SER A 453 5.04 0.19 -43.27
CA SER A 453 4.60 1.51 -43.72
C SER A 453 3.78 2.21 -42.62
N LYS A 454 3.71 3.54 -42.63
CA LYS A 454 2.98 4.33 -41.61
C LYS A 454 1.53 3.85 -41.41
N LYS A 455 0.83 3.53 -42.50
CA LYS A 455 -0.58 3.11 -42.48
C LYS A 455 -0.74 1.70 -41.89
N GLN A 456 0.17 0.78 -42.22
CA GLN A 456 0.17 -0.56 -41.63
C GLN A 456 0.48 -0.53 -40.13
N ALA A 457 1.50 0.24 -39.73
CA ALA A 457 1.90 0.34 -38.33
C ALA A 457 0.81 0.97 -37.45
N GLN A 458 0.07 1.96 -37.97
CA GLN A 458 -1.09 2.54 -37.27
C GLN A 458 -2.23 1.54 -37.06
N ASN A 459 -2.56 0.73 -38.06
CA ASN A 459 -3.58 -0.31 -37.92
C ASN A 459 -3.20 -1.37 -36.89
N ILE A 460 -1.92 -1.78 -36.88
CA ILE A 460 -1.43 -2.76 -35.90
C ILE A 460 -1.49 -2.18 -34.48
N CYS A 461 -1.02 -0.94 -34.27
CA CYS A 461 -1.13 -0.28 -32.97
C CYS A 461 -2.59 -0.09 -32.52
N PHE A 462 -3.52 0.14 -33.45
CA PHE A 462 -4.95 0.26 -33.12
C PHE A 462 -5.53 -1.07 -32.63
N ASN A 463 -5.17 -2.20 -33.26
CA ASN A 463 -5.57 -3.52 -32.81
C ASN A 463 -4.95 -3.85 -31.44
N LEU A 464 -3.69 -3.51 -31.21
CA LEU A 464 -3.05 -3.70 -29.90
C LEU A 464 -3.71 -2.88 -28.78
N LYS A 465 -4.17 -1.67 -29.10
CA LYS A 465 -4.91 -0.83 -28.16
C LYS A 465 -6.27 -1.42 -27.77
N SER A 466 -6.89 -2.22 -28.64
CA SER A 466 -8.15 -2.92 -28.32
C SER A 466 -7.99 -4.03 -27.28
N ILE A 467 -6.75 -4.42 -26.96
CA ILE A 467 -6.37 -5.40 -25.94
C ILE A 467 -5.54 -4.72 -24.82
N ASP A 468 -5.73 -3.40 -24.64
CA ASP A 468 -5.05 -2.57 -23.62
C ASP A 468 -3.51 -2.51 -23.71
N ILE A 469 -2.93 -2.84 -24.86
CA ILE A 469 -1.48 -2.74 -25.08
C ILE A 469 -1.13 -1.43 -25.77
N ASN A 470 -0.37 -0.58 -25.07
CA ASN A 470 0.11 0.68 -25.61
C ASN A 470 1.24 0.46 -26.62
N CYS A 471 1.17 1.17 -27.74
CA CYS A 471 2.04 0.99 -28.90
C CYS A 471 2.60 2.33 -29.36
N ILE A 472 3.91 2.39 -29.56
CA ILE A 472 4.67 3.57 -29.99
C ILE A 472 5.30 3.26 -31.36
N LEU A 473 5.15 4.20 -32.29
CA LEU A 473 5.77 4.11 -33.61
C LEU A 473 7.15 4.77 -33.58
N SER A 474 8.20 3.98 -33.72
CA SER A 474 9.58 4.46 -33.84
C SER A 474 9.95 4.62 -35.32
N LYS A 475 10.43 5.81 -35.69
CA LYS A 475 10.90 6.09 -37.05
C LYS A 475 12.31 5.53 -37.20
N PHE A 476 12.52 4.70 -38.21
CA PHE A 476 13.85 4.23 -38.59
C PHE A 476 14.20 4.82 -39.95
N ASP A 477 15.23 5.67 -39.99
CA ASP A 477 15.83 6.04 -41.26
C ASP A 477 16.88 4.96 -41.55
N ASN A 478 16.73 4.21 -42.64
CA ASN A 478 17.77 3.28 -43.07
C ASN A 478 19.06 4.09 -43.27
N PRO A 479 20.18 3.73 -42.62
CA PRO A 479 21.47 4.19 -43.12
C PRO A 479 21.65 3.60 -44.52
N ILE A 480 22.08 4.45 -45.44
CA ILE A 480 22.41 4.07 -46.83
C ILE A 480 23.51 3.01 -46.81
#